data_AF-A0A935SI76-F1
#
_entry.id   AF-A0A935SI76-F1
#
_cell.length_a   1.000
_cell.length_b   1.000
_cell.length_c   1.000
_cell.angle_alpha   90.00
_cell.angle_beta   90.00
_cell.angle_gamma   90.00
#
_symmetry.space_group_name_H-M   'P 1'
#
loop_
_entity.id
_entity.type
_entity.pdbx_description
1 polymer ?
#
loop_
_entity_poly.entity_id
_entity_poly.type
_entity_poly.pdbx_seq_one_letter_code
_entity_poly.pdbx_strand_id
1 'polypeptide(L)'
;MLDFHLINDTTSKSVIENGNLECAGSIDHYDFTYLKNIKIIEDWLDYYKDFRWTNEQVIQKIELLLSIYHSDNTSKSKVKTPEKTMLDILQKAKNTGNGLIAYGD
;
A
#
# COMPACT_ATOMS: atom_id res chain seq x y z
N MET A 1 1.75 10.77 8.93
CA MET A 1 2.15 9.38 8.56
C MET A 1 1.16 8.88 7.53
N LEU A 2 1.51 7.98 6.61
CA LEU A 2 0.53 7.46 5.65
C LEU A 2 0.11 6.04 6.04
N ASP A 3 -1.08 5.94 6.61
CA ASP A 3 -1.61 4.69 7.18
C ASP A 3 -2.55 4.00 6.20
N PHE A 4 -2.25 2.74 5.87
CA PHE A 4 -3.04 1.92 4.97
C PHE A 4 -3.99 1.02 5.76
N HIS A 5 -5.23 0.95 5.30
CA HIS A 5 -6.28 0.13 5.88
C HIS A 5 -6.97 -0.73 4.82
N LEU A 6 -7.42 -1.91 5.23
CA LEU A 6 -8.16 -2.83 4.38
C LEU A 6 -9.56 -2.30 4.11
N ILE A 7 -9.97 -2.32 2.84
CA ILE A 7 -11.31 -1.88 2.44
C ILE A 7 -11.85 -2.75 1.30
N ASN A 8 -13.11 -3.16 1.39
CA ASN A 8 -13.76 -3.88 0.29
C ASN A 8 -14.09 -2.91 -0.85
N ASP A 9 -13.92 -3.33 -2.11
CA ASP A 9 -14.19 -2.51 -3.30
C ASP A 9 -15.60 -1.88 -3.32
N THR A 10 -16.58 -2.54 -2.73
CA THR A 10 -17.97 -2.08 -2.65
C THR A 10 -18.29 -1.20 -1.44
N THR A 11 -17.35 -1.00 -0.50
CA THR A 11 -17.57 -0.16 0.68
C THR A 11 -17.87 1.28 0.29
N SER A 12 -19.01 1.79 0.75
CA SER A 12 -19.43 3.18 0.53
C SER A 12 -18.69 4.15 1.45
N LYS A 13 -18.58 5.41 1.02
CA LYS A 13 -17.89 6.47 1.77
C LYS A 13 -18.43 6.66 3.20
N SER A 14 -19.73 6.52 3.41
CA SER A 14 -20.35 6.65 4.74
C SER A 14 -19.92 5.57 5.73
N VAL A 15 -19.54 4.38 5.24
CA VAL A 15 -19.02 3.30 6.10
C VAL A 15 -17.55 3.54 6.46
N ILE A 16 -16.79 4.13 5.53
CA ILE A 16 -15.39 4.53 5.74
C ILE A 16 -15.29 5.55 6.88
N GLU A 17 -16.15 6.55 6.90
CA GLU A 17 -16.14 7.64 7.88
C GLU A 17 -16.54 7.19 9.30
N ASN A 18 -17.24 6.05 9.43
CA ASN A 18 -17.80 5.57 10.70
C ASN A 18 -17.19 4.23 11.18
N GLY A 19 -16.26 3.66 10.42
CA GLY A 19 -15.77 2.29 10.62
C GLY A 19 -14.34 2.22 11.15
N ASN A 20 -14.10 1.28 12.06
CA ASN A 20 -12.74 0.86 12.42
C ASN A 20 -12.23 -0.10 11.33
N LEU A 21 -11.59 0.45 10.30
CA LEU A 21 -10.94 -0.38 9.28
C LEU A 21 -9.70 -1.07 9.87
N GLU A 22 -9.41 -2.28 9.39
CA GLU A 22 -8.22 -3.00 9.85
C GLU A 22 -6.97 -2.36 9.23
N CYS A 23 -6.00 -1.99 10.07
CA CYS A 23 -4.72 -1.46 9.61
C CYS A 23 -3.90 -2.54 8.88
N ALA A 24 -3.50 -2.23 7.65
CA ALA A 24 -2.63 -3.06 6.83
C ALA A 24 -1.14 -2.75 7.07
N GLY A 25 -0.83 -1.53 7.52
CA GLY A 25 0.51 -1.04 7.79
C GLY A 25 0.63 0.42 7.37
N SER A 26 1.85 0.93 7.28
CA SER A 26 2.09 2.35 7.12
C SER A 26 3.50 2.66 6.63
N ILE A 27 3.62 3.81 5.98
CA ILE A 27 4.89 4.32 5.45
C ILE A 27 5.09 5.78 5.84
N ASP A 28 6.35 6.19 5.96
CA ASP A 28 6.70 7.59 6.19
C ASP A 28 6.81 8.37 4.86
N HIS A 29 7.08 9.67 4.97
CA HIS A 29 7.19 10.57 3.82
C HIS A 29 8.37 10.20 2.89
N TYR A 30 9.48 9.70 3.46
CA TYR A 30 10.65 9.31 2.68
C TYR A 30 10.36 8.03 1.88
N ASP A 31 9.76 7.03 2.52
CA ASP A 31 9.30 5.79 1.89
C ASP A 31 8.29 6.09 0.77
N PHE A 32 7.31 6.97 1.03
CA PHE A 32 6.34 7.39 0.03
C PHE A 32 7.01 8.05 -1.19
N THR A 33 7.92 9.00 -0.94
CA THR A 33 8.65 9.70 -2.01
C THR A 33 9.48 8.73 -2.83
N TYR A 34 10.16 7.79 -2.17
CA TYR A 34 10.91 6.74 -2.83
C TYR A 34 10.00 5.87 -3.72
N LEU A 35 8.88 5.37 -3.17
CA LEU A 35 7.92 4.54 -3.89
C LEU A 35 7.27 5.26 -5.07
N LYS A 36 7.09 6.59 -5.00
CA LYS A 36 6.69 7.42 -6.16
C LYS A 36 7.79 7.49 -7.21
N ASN A 37 9.05 7.68 -6.81
CA ASN A 37 10.17 7.77 -7.75
C ASN A 37 10.34 6.48 -8.56
N ILE A 38 10.13 5.31 -7.93
CA ILE A 38 10.15 4.01 -8.60
C ILE A 38 8.79 3.59 -9.20
N LYS A 39 7.83 4.52 -9.26
CA LYS A 39 6.52 4.37 -9.93
C LYS A 39 5.60 3.30 -9.35
N ILE A 40 5.81 2.90 -8.09
CA ILE A 40 4.89 2.02 -7.35
C ILE A 40 3.67 2.80 -6.87
N ILE A 41 3.90 4.03 -6.40
CA ILE A 41 2.84 5.01 -6.09
C ILE A 41 2.75 5.98 -7.26
N GLU A 42 1.52 6.28 -7.68
CA GLU A 42 1.25 7.18 -8.79
C GLU A 42 1.74 8.61 -8.50
N ASP A 43 2.26 9.28 -9.54
CA ASP A 43 2.83 10.63 -9.40
C ASP A 43 1.83 11.69 -8.92
N TRP A 44 0.54 11.51 -9.22
CA TRP A 44 -0.52 12.45 -8.86
C TRP A 44 -1.02 12.27 -7.42
N LEU A 45 -0.64 11.19 -6.73
CA LEU A 45 -1.00 10.96 -5.34
C LEU A 45 -0.17 11.85 -4.41
N ASP A 46 -0.81 12.30 -3.33
CA ASP A 46 -0.26 13.23 -2.35
C ASP A 46 -0.16 12.52 -1.00
N TYR A 47 0.96 12.71 -0.30
CA TYR A 47 1.22 12.09 0.99
C TYR A 47 0.21 12.55 2.06
N TYR A 48 -0.26 13.79 1.96
CA TYR A 48 -1.15 14.41 2.94
C TYR A 48 -2.64 14.33 2.54
N LYS A 49 -2.97 13.46 1.57
CA LYS A 49 -4.35 13.28 1.12
C LYS A 49 -4.72 11.82 1.11
N ASP A 50 -5.96 11.56 1.46
CA ASP A 50 -6.52 10.24 1.39
C ASP A 50 -6.62 9.77 -0.05
N PHE A 51 -6.31 8.49 -0.27
CA PHE A 51 -6.52 7.86 -1.57
C PHE A 51 -6.84 6.38 -1.41
N ARG A 52 -7.35 5.78 -2.48
CA ARG A 52 -7.80 4.40 -2.47
C ARG A 52 -7.28 3.65 -3.69
N TRP A 53 -6.95 2.39 -3.46
CA TRP A 53 -6.78 1.39 -4.50
C TRP A 53 -7.79 0.27 -4.35
N THR A 54 -8.33 -0.17 -5.49
CA THR A 54 -9.16 -1.36 -5.57
C THR A 54 -8.33 -2.62 -5.35
N ASN A 55 -8.98 -3.76 -5.12
CA ASN A 55 -8.29 -5.05 -5.06
C ASN A 55 -7.49 -5.34 -6.34
N GLU A 56 -8.02 -4.97 -7.51
CA GLU A 56 -7.33 -5.12 -8.78
C GLU A 56 -6.05 -4.26 -8.84
N GLN A 57 -6.12 -3.00 -8.42
CA GLN A 57 -4.96 -2.12 -8.37
C GLN A 57 -3.90 -2.61 -7.37
N VAL A 58 -4.33 -3.21 -6.24
CA VAL A 58 -3.41 -3.86 -5.30
C VAL A 58 -2.65 -5.00 -5.99
N ILE A 59 -3.34 -5.85 -6.75
CA ILE A 59 -2.70 -6.96 -7.49
C ILE A 59 -1.70 -6.43 -8.51
N GLN A 60 -2.09 -5.43 -9.31
CA GLN A 60 -1.21 -4.80 -10.31
C GLN A 60 0.06 -4.22 -9.67
N LYS A 61 -0.06 -3.61 -8.47
CA LYS A 61 1.09 -3.07 -7.75
C LYS A 61 2.02 -4.14 -7.22
N ILE A 62 1.49 -5.28 -6.77
CA ILE A 62 2.33 -6.42 -6.38
C ILE A 62 3.13 -6.91 -7.58
N GLU A 63 2.50 -7.07 -8.73
CA GLU A 63 3.18 -7.52 -9.96
C GLU A 63 4.26 -6.53 -10.39
N LEU A 64 3.95 -5.23 -10.40
CA LEU A 64 4.91 -4.18 -10.70
C LEU A 64 6.09 -4.20 -9.73
N LEU A 65 5.80 -4.26 -8.43
CA LEU A 65 6.81 -4.28 -7.38
C LEU A 65 7.73 -5.49 -7.52
N LEU A 66 7.18 -6.68 -7.77
CA LEU A 66 7.96 -7.90 -7.99
C LEU A 66 8.76 -7.87 -9.31
N SER A 67 8.29 -7.15 -10.33
CA SER A 67 9.01 -7.02 -11.60
C SER A 67 10.25 -6.12 -11.50
N ILE A 68 10.19 -5.10 -10.63
CA ILE A 68 11.30 -4.16 -10.38
C ILE A 68 12.22 -4.72 -9.28
N TYR A 69 11.61 -5.34 -8.27
CA TYR A 69 12.29 -6.02 -7.17
C TYR A 69 12.74 -7.41 -7.64
N HIS A 70 13.76 -7.45 -8.49
CA HIS A 70 14.45 -8.70 -8.80
C HIS A 70 14.96 -9.32 -7.50
N SER A 71 14.39 -10.46 -7.12
CA SER A 71 14.71 -11.23 -5.92
C SER A 71 16.14 -11.78 -5.98
N ASP A 72 17.14 -10.92 -5.81
CA ASP A 72 18.45 -11.35 -5.32
C ASP A 72 18.34 -11.59 -3.81
N ASN A 73 17.95 -12.83 -3.48
CA ASN A 73 18.47 -13.58 -2.34
C ASN A 73 18.53 -12.88 -0.97
N THR A 74 17.49 -12.16 -0.55
CA THR A 74 17.42 -11.66 0.85
C THR A 74 16.15 -12.08 1.60
N SER A 75 15.74 -13.34 1.43
CA SER A 75 14.92 -14.05 2.44
C SER A 75 15.57 -14.14 3.84
N LYS A 76 16.74 -13.53 4.05
CA LYS A 76 17.47 -13.51 5.34
C LYS A 76 17.81 -12.10 5.86
N SER A 77 17.58 -11.04 5.08
CA SER A 77 17.82 -9.69 5.58
C SER A 77 16.58 -9.21 6.34
N LYS A 78 16.75 -8.99 7.65
CA LYS A 78 15.74 -8.36 8.52
C LYS A 78 15.60 -6.85 8.29
N VAL A 79 16.32 -6.29 7.32
CA VAL A 79 16.26 -4.86 7.01
C VAL A 79 14.89 -4.55 6.41
N LYS A 80 14.19 -3.63 7.06
CA LYS A 80 12.93 -3.06 6.58
C LYS A 80 13.29 -2.05 5.48
N THR A 81 12.89 -2.31 4.24
CA THR A 81 13.01 -1.37 3.11
C THR A 81 11.64 -0.83 2.73
N PRO A 82 11.54 0.29 2.00
CA PRO A 82 10.26 0.81 1.52
C PRO A 82 9.50 -0.23 0.68
N GLU A 83 10.20 -0.94 -0.20
CA GLU A 83 9.61 -1.98 -1.06
C GLU A 83 9.09 -3.15 -0.26
N LYS A 84 9.87 -3.66 0.70
CA LYS A 84 9.43 -4.77 1.55
C LYS A 84 8.22 -4.37 2.39
N THR A 85 8.26 -3.18 2.99
CA THR A 85 7.13 -2.64 3.76
C THR A 85 5.88 -2.54 2.90
N MET A 86 6.03 -2.00 1.69
CA MET A 86 4.93 -1.87 0.74
C MET A 86 4.40 -3.23 0.28
N LEU A 87 5.29 -4.19 0.01
CA LEU A 87 4.93 -5.54 -0.38
C LEU A 87 4.13 -6.23 0.74
N ASP A 88 4.56 -6.11 1.99
CA ASP A 88 3.86 -6.68 3.14
C ASP A 88 2.43 -6.11 3.28
N ILE A 89 2.27 -4.78 3.12
CA ILE A 89 0.97 -4.09 3.13
C ILE A 89 0.06 -4.61 2.00
N LEU A 90 0.59 -4.66 0.78
CA LEU A 90 -0.16 -5.11 -0.40
C LEU A 90 -0.54 -6.60 -0.30
N GLN A 91 0.37 -7.44 0.20
CA GLN A 91 0.10 -8.87 0.41
C GLN A 91 -1.01 -9.10 1.44
N LYS A 92 -1.04 -8.30 2.52
CA LYS A 92 -2.13 -8.37 3.51
C LYS A 92 -3.49 -8.06 2.88
N ALA A 93 -3.57 -7.05 2.02
CA ALA A 93 -4.79 -6.73 1.27
C ALA A 93 -5.17 -7.83 0.26
N LYS A 94 -4.21 -8.32 -0.52
CA LYS A 94 -4.42 -9.42 -1.46
C LYS A 94 -4.95 -10.69 -0.78
N ASN A 95 -4.35 -11.08 0.35
CA ASN A 95 -4.70 -12.31 1.07
C ASN A 95 -6.12 -12.26 1.65
N THR A 96 -6.71 -11.08 1.78
CA THR A 96 -8.09 -10.88 2.26
C THR A 96 -9.07 -10.52 1.15
N GLY A 97 -8.62 -10.44 -0.11
CA GLY A 97 -9.46 -10.03 -1.24
C GLY A 97 -9.92 -8.57 -1.16
N ASN A 98 -9.22 -7.73 -0.42
CA ASN A 98 -9.55 -6.32 -0.22
C ASN A 98 -8.68 -5.40 -1.08
N GLY A 99 -9.17 -4.18 -1.29
CA GLY A 99 -8.37 -3.03 -1.68
C GLY A 99 -7.71 -2.37 -0.46
N LEU A 100 -7.18 -1.18 -0.69
CA LEU A 100 -6.55 -0.35 0.34
C LEU A 100 -7.09 1.07 0.30
N ILE A 101 -7.30 1.66 1.48
CA ILE A 101 -7.42 3.11 1.64
C ILE A 101 -6.25 3.61 2.48
N ALA A 102 -5.63 4.68 2.03
CA ALA A 102 -4.54 5.36 2.70
C ALA A 102 -5.07 6.65 3.33
N TYR A 103 -4.70 6.93 4.58
CA TYR A 103 -4.97 8.19 5.27
C TYR A 103 -3.67 8.93 5.50
N GLY A 104 -3.61 10.16 5.00
CA GLY A 104 -2.47 11.05 5.19
C GLY A 104 -2.70 11.96 6.38
N ASP A 105 -1.76 11.96 7.32
CA ASP A 105 -1.63 12.96 8.40
C ASP A 105 -0.45 13.90 8.11
#